data_AF-S9QW77-F1
#
_entry.id   AF-S9QW77-F1
#
_cell.length_a   1.000
_cell.length_b   1.000
_cell.length_c   1.000
_cell.angle_alpha   90.00
_cell.angle_beta   90.00
_cell.angle_gamma   90.00
#
_symmetry.space_group_name_H-M   'P 1'
#
loop_
_entity.id
_entity.type
_entity.pdbx_description
1 polymer ?
#
loop_
_entity_poly.entity_id
_entity_poly.type
_entity_poly.pdbx_seq_one_letter_code
_entity_poly.pdbx_strand_id
1 'polypeptide(L)'
;MELVFANSDDVRHALMIPGLNPMVSVEFTGPGLQRTTFLTPDEDITLEFHCHVETHEKMGMVGRIIVGGGSPEAHGPEHDETAPHGPAPSELFEGVGTLVSVDARRGRVVIDHEEIEGFMGAMTMSFSVEPREQIIDLSPGAKVRFAIDPDARAIVSIAEDSAE
;
A
#
# COMPACT_ATOMS: atom_id res chain seq x y z
N MET A 1 -13.74 3.93 -1.00
CA MET A 1 -14.68 3.21 -1.89
C MET A 1 -14.97 1.84 -1.29
N GLU A 2 -16.23 1.38 -1.28
CA GLU A 2 -16.59 -0.01 -0.96
C GLU A 2 -16.76 -0.82 -2.25
N LEU A 3 -16.21 -2.03 -2.28
CA LEU A 3 -16.36 -2.98 -3.38
C LEU A 3 -16.99 -4.27 -2.86
N VAL A 4 -18.06 -4.71 -3.52
CA VAL A 4 -18.81 -5.93 -3.19
C VAL A 4 -18.64 -6.94 -4.31
N PHE A 5 -18.06 -8.09 -3.98
CA PHE A 5 -17.90 -9.24 -4.86
C PHE A 5 -19.01 -10.23 -4.62
N ALA A 6 -19.65 -10.69 -5.70
CA ALA A 6 -20.60 -11.78 -5.67
C ALA A 6 -20.02 -12.98 -6.41
N ASN A 7 -19.79 -14.07 -5.69
CA ASN A 7 -19.53 -15.37 -6.31
C ASN A 7 -20.84 -16.10 -6.54
N SER A 8 -21.04 -16.60 -7.75
CA SER A 8 -22.17 -17.47 -8.08
C SER A 8 -21.77 -18.94 -8.26
N ASP A 9 -20.49 -19.27 -8.19
CA ASP A 9 -19.97 -20.62 -8.43
C ASP A 9 -19.17 -21.17 -7.23
N ASP A 10 -18.77 -22.43 -7.35
CA ASP A 10 -18.00 -23.14 -6.32
C ASP A 10 -16.48 -22.98 -6.46
N VAL A 11 -16.03 -22.13 -7.39
CA VAL A 11 -14.62 -21.94 -7.71
C VAL A 11 -14.01 -20.89 -6.78
N ARG A 12 -12.72 -21.04 -6.46
CA ARG A 12 -11.95 -20.00 -5.77
C ARG A 12 -11.70 -18.84 -6.72
N HIS A 13 -12.03 -17.64 -6.25
CA HIS A 13 -11.67 -16.39 -6.91
C HIS A 13 -10.79 -15.57 -5.98
N ALA A 14 -9.81 -14.89 -6.59
CA ALA A 14 -8.90 -14.02 -5.90
C ALA A 14 -8.77 -12.74 -6.72
N LEU A 15 -9.37 -11.64 -6.26
CA LEU A 15 -9.18 -10.34 -6.91
C LEU A 15 -7.95 -9.64 -6.32
N MET A 16 -7.08 -9.14 -7.19
CA MET A 16 -5.96 -8.29 -6.81
C MET A 16 -6.05 -6.93 -7.49
N ILE A 17 -5.81 -5.86 -6.71
CA ILE A 17 -5.65 -4.48 -7.20
C ILE A 17 -4.23 -4.02 -6.81
N PRO A 18 -3.21 -4.29 -7.64
CA PRO A 18 -1.82 -4.02 -7.30
C PRO A 18 -1.50 -2.53 -7.20
N GLY A 19 -2.15 -1.66 -7.98
CA GLY A 19 -1.88 -0.21 -7.98
C GLY A 19 -2.36 0.56 -6.75
N LEU A 20 -2.81 -0.12 -5.68
CA LEU A 20 -3.22 0.48 -4.41
C LEU A 20 -2.18 0.23 -3.32
N ASN A 21 -2.02 1.19 -2.40
CA ASN A 21 -1.15 1.05 -1.23
C ASN A 21 -1.96 1.29 0.08
N PRO A 22 -2.20 0.26 0.92
CA PRO A 22 -1.78 -1.14 0.74
C PRO A 22 -2.54 -1.83 -0.40
N MET A 23 -1.85 -2.79 -1.05
CA MET A 23 -2.44 -3.62 -2.09
C MET A 23 -3.69 -4.32 -1.58
N VAL A 24 -4.77 -4.21 -2.33
CA VAL A 24 -6.04 -4.89 -2.01
C VAL A 24 -6.01 -6.28 -2.62
N SER A 25 -6.16 -7.29 -1.77
CA SER A 25 -6.35 -8.68 -2.19
C SER A 25 -7.59 -9.25 -1.50
N VAL A 26 -8.48 -9.83 -2.31
CA VAL A 26 -9.75 -10.39 -1.85
C VAL A 26 -9.85 -11.81 -2.37
N GLU A 27 -9.71 -12.77 -1.48
CA GLU A 27 -9.85 -14.20 -1.80
C GLU A 27 -11.14 -14.75 -1.21
N PHE A 28 -11.92 -15.48 -2.02
CA PHE A 28 -13.10 -16.19 -1.55
C PHE A 28 -13.36 -17.45 -2.37
N THR A 29 -13.94 -18.46 -1.75
CA THR A 29 -14.26 -19.75 -2.38
C THR A 29 -15.71 -20.10 -2.09
N GLY A 30 -16.43 -20.54 -3.12
CA GLY A 30 -17.85 -20.89 -2.99
C GLY A 30 -18.79 -19.70 -3.17
N PRO A 31 -20.10 -19.96 -3.35
CA PRO A 31 -21.09 -18.93 -3.61
C PRO A 31 -21.28 -18.01 -2.40
N GLY A 32 -21.37 -16.70 -2.61
CA GLY A 32 -21.49 -15.74 -1.52
C GLY A 32 -21.14 -14.31 -1.89
N LEU A 33 -21.24 -13.42 -0.88
CA LEU A 33 -20.83 -12.02 -1.01
C LEU A 33 -19.60 -11.75 -0.15
N GLN A 34 -18.56 -11.16 -0.75
CA GLN A 34 -17.40 -10.64 -0.03
C GLN A 34 -17.30 -9.13 -0.22
N ARG A 35 -16.94 -8.40 0.84
CA ARG A 35 -16.81 -6.94 0.84
C ARG A 35 -15.40 -6.55 1.21
N THR A 36 -14.88 -5.52 0.53
CA THR A 36 -13.67 -4.84 0.94
C THR A 36 -13.82 -3.34 0.77
N THR A 37 -13.09 -2.58 1.59
CA THR A 37 -13.03 -1.13 1.49
C THR A 37 -11.59 -0.73 1.23
N PHE A 38 -11.39 0.19 0.29
CA PHE A 38 -10.08 0.75 0.01
C PHE A 38 -10.16 2.27 -0.12
N LEU A 39 -9.03 2.91 0.18
CA LEU A 39 -8.83 4.34 -0.04
C LEU A 39 -8.44 4.52 -1.51
N THR A 40 -9.23 5.30 -2.24
CA THR A 40 -8.87 5.70 -3.60
C THR A 40 -7.75 6.73 -3.52
N PRO A 41 -6.75 6.67 -4.41
CA PRO A 41 -5.74 7.73 -4.52
C PRO A 41 -6.40 9.10 -4.73
N ASP A 42 -5.72 10.15 -4.31
CA ASP A 42 -6.14 11.55 -4.46
C ASP A 42 -5.69 12.18 -5.80
N GLU A 43 -5.23 11.33 -6.72
CA GLU A 43 -4.78 11.68 -8.07
C GLU A 43 -5.63 10.99 -9.15
N ASP A 44 -5.61 11.54 -10.37
CA ASP A 44 -6.28 10.96 -11.55
C ASP A 44 -5.56 9.69 -12.00
N ILE A 45 -6.09 8.52 -11.63
CA ILE A 45 -5.45 7.22 -11.89
C ILE A 45 -6.36 6.15 -12.45
N THR A 46 -5.82 5.34 -13.37
CA THR A 46 -6.45 4.12 -13.85
C THR A 46 -5.74 2.92 -13.22
N LEU A 47 -6.44 2.17 -12.38
CA LEU A 47 -5.91 0.98 -11.69
C LEU A 47 -6.39 -0.28 -12.40
N GLU A 48 -5.52 -1.26 -12.59
CA GLU A 48 -5.93 -2.58 -13.08
C GLU A 48 -6.29 -3.52 -11.95
N PHE A 49 -7.22 -4.42 -12.22
CA PHE A 49 -7.47 -5.57 -11.38
C PHE A 49 -7.55 -6.83 -12.22
N HIS A 50 -7.03 -7.91 -11.67
CA HIS A 50 -7.05 -9.23 -12.31
C HIS A 50 -7.29 -10.31 -11.27
N CYS A 51 -7.62 -11.51 -11.75
CA CYS A 51 -7.69 -12.71 -10.92
C CYS A 51 -6.34 -13.44 -10.95
N HIS A 52 -5.75 -13.77 -9.79
CA HIS A 52 -4.45 -14.47 -9.73
C HIS A 52 -4.46 -15.89 -10.34
N VAL A 53 -5.65 -16.45 -10.60
CA VAL A 53 -5.78 -17.74 -11.26
C VAL A 53 -5.63 -17.56 -12.76
N GLU A 54 -4.52 -18.04 -13.31
CA GLU A 54 -4.13 -17.86 -14.72
C GLU A 54 -5.23 -18.26 -15.72
N THR A 55 -5.95 -19.35 -15.45
CA THR A 55 -7.08 -19.80 -16.30
C THR A 55 -8.22 -18.79 -16.31
N HIS A 56 -8.43 -18.00 -15.26
CA HIS A 56 -9.54 -17.04 -15.19
C HIS A 56 -9.19 -15.69 -15.81
N GLU A 57 -7.95 -15.24 -15.66
CA GLU A 57 -7.44 -14.05 -16.35
C GLU A 57 -7.58 -14.22 -17.88
N LYS A 58 -7.15 -15.38 -18.40
CA LYS A 58 -7.30 -15.76 -19.82
C LYS A 58 -8.75 -15.85 -20.29
N MET A 59 -9.70 -16.01 -19.38
CA MET A 59 -11.13 -16.08 -19.65
C MET A 59 -11.84 -14.72 -19.48
N GLY A 60 -11.08 -13.64 -19.30
CA GLY A 60 -11.60 -12.27 -19.34
C GLY A 60 -11.89 -11.65 -17.97
N MET A 61 -11.41 -12.24 -16.86
CA MET A 61 -11.51 -11.62 -15.53
C MET A 61 -10.39 -10.59 -15.30
N VAL A 62 -10.41 -9.55 -16.13
CA VAL A 62 -9.57 -8.36 -16.05
C VAL A 62 -10.46 -7.12 -16.08
N GLY A 63 -10.08 -6.07 -15.37
CA GLY A 63 -10.83 -4.83 -15.38
C GLY A 63 -10.03 -3.64 -14.92
N ARG A 64 -10.65 -2.46 -15.04
CA ARG A 64 -10.04 -1.17 -14.69
C ARG A 64 -10.92 -0.41 -13.71
N ILE A 65 -10.31 0.24 -12.73
CA ILE A 65 -10.93 1.20 -11.84
C ILE A 65 -10.36 2.57 -12.21
N ILE A 66 -11.22 3.49 -12.64
CA ILE A 66 -10.85 4.87 -12.99
C ILE A 66 -11.19 5.76 -11.80
N VAL A 67 -10.18 6.44 -11.26
CA VAL A 67 -10.30 7.43 -10.19
C VAL A 67 -10.09 8.81 -10.80
N GLY A 68 -10.99 9.75 -10.48
CA GLY A 68 -10.98 11.09 -11.08
C GLY A 68 -11.15 11.06 -12.60
N GLY A 69 -10.25 11.74 -13.33
CA GLY A 69 -10.17 11.74 -14.79
C GLY A 69 -9.52 10.49 -15.41
N GLY A 70 -8.83 9.68 -14.60
CA GLY A 70 -8.06 8.53 -15.04
C GLY A 70 -6.73 8.89 -15.71
N SER A 71 -5.76 7.98 -15.65
CA SER A 71 -4.52 8.08 -16.43
C SER A 71 -4.67 7.39 -17.79
N PRO A 72 -3.93 7.83 -18.83
CA PRO A 72 -3.91 7.18 -20.14
C PRO A 72 -3.36 5.74 -20.11
N GLU A 73 -2.50 5.43 -19.14
CA GLU A 73 -1.95 4.09 -18.90
C GLU A 73 -2.50 3.51 -17.61
N ALA A 74 -2.90 2.24 -17.64
CA ALA A 74 -3.41 1.57 -16.47
C ALA A 74 -2.23 1.06 -15.63
N HIS A 75 -2.17 1.42 -14.35
CA HIS A 75 -1.15 0.94 -13.43
C HIS A 75 -1.45 -0.51 -13.06
N GLY A 76 -0.84 -1.44 -13.81
CA GLY A 76 -0.77 -2.88 -13.53
C GLY A 76 0.39 -3.26 -12.61
N PRO A 77 0.59 -4.55 -12.28
CA PRO A 77 1.72 -4.97 -11.48
C PRO A 77 3.01 -4.63 -12.23
N GLU A 78 3.90 -3.94 -11.54
CA GLU A 78 5.24 -3.62 -11.99
C GLU A 78 5.98 -4.95 -12.17
N HIS A 79 6.09 -5.45 -13.40
CA HIS A 79 7.07 -6.46 -13.74
C HIS A 79 8.43 -5.76 -13.77
N ASP A 80 9.10 -5.68 -12.62
CA ASP A 80 10.51 -5.33 -12.55
C ASP A 80 11.35 -6.53 -13.05
N GLU A 81 11.57 -6.58 -14.36
CA GLU A 81 12.75 -7.24 -14.92
C GLU A 81 13.72 -6.16 -15.40
N THR A 82 14.71 -5.88 -14.55
CA THR A 82 16.01 -5.30 -14.87
C THR A 82 16.06 -3.78 -15.06
N ALA A 83 16.30 -3.04 -13.98
CA ALA A 83 17.19 -1.88 -14.04
C ALA A 83 17.90 -1.62 -12.70
N PRO A 84 19.23 -1.42 -12.69
CA PRO A 84 19.93 -0.96 -11.51
C PRO A 84 19.69 0.55 -11.37
N HIS A 85 18.76 0.95 -10.52
CA HIS A 85 18.66 2.32 -10.06
C HIS A 85 19.18 2.38 -8.61
N GLY A 86 20.46 2.70 -8.46
CA GLY A 86 20.89 3.38 -7.24
C GLY A 86 20.24 4.77 -7.25
N PRO A 87 19.54 5.20 -6.17
CA PRO A 87 18.75 6.40 -6.24
C PRO A 87 19.63 7.66 -6.24
N ALA A 88 19.30 8.60 -7.10
CA ALA A 88 19.53 10.02 -6.83
C ALA A 88 18.47 10.48 -5.82
N PRO A 89 18.76 11.45 -4.93
CA PRO A 89 17.87 11.76 -3.81
C PRO A 89 16.60 12.44 -4.31
N SER A 90 15.47 11.74 -4.19
CA SER A 90 14.16 12.35 -4.03
C SER A 90 14.14 13.14 -2.72
N GLU A 91 13.42 14.26 -2.68
CA GLU A 91 13.31 15.07 -1.45
C GLU A 91 12.53 14.25 -0.41
N LEU A 92 13.22 13.81 0.63
CA LEU A 92 12.62 13.01 1.70
C LEU A 92 11.76 13.91 2.58
N PHE A 93 10.59 13.42 2.98
CA PHE A 93 9.72 14.10 3.91
C PHE A 93 9.94 13.60 5.33
N GLU A 94 10.28 14.51 6.25
CA GLU A 94 10.48 14.17 7.66
C GLU A 94 9.17 14.21 8.44
N GLY A 95 8.94 13.19 9.25
CA GLY A 95 7.79 13.09 10.15
C GLY A 95 8.21 12.68 11.55
N VAL A 96 7.39 13.06 12.53
CA VAL A 96 7.47 12.60 13.91
C VAL A 96 6.13 12.00 14.27
N GLY A 97 6.13 10.94 15.09
CA GLY A 97 4.88 10.32 15.50
C GLY A 97 5.04 9.36 16.66
N THR A 98 3.92 8.78 17.05
CA THR A 98 3.86 7.69 18.02
C THR A 98 3.58 6.39 17.30
N LEU A 99 4.41 5.38 17.52
CA LEU A 99 4.23 4.06 16.93
C LEU A 99 3.01 3.38 17.54
N VAL A 100 1.97 3.12 16.76
CA VAL A 100 0.73 2.48 17.23
C VAL A 100 0.83 0.96 17.15
N SER A 101 1.43 0.43 16.09
CA SER A 101 1.66 -1.02 15.93
C SER A 101 2.80 -1.31 14.97
N VAL A 102 3.36 -2.52 15.09
CA VAL A 102 4.46 -3.01 14.25
C VAL A 102 4.08 -4.39 13.69
N ASP A 103 4.11 -4.52 12.36
CA ASP A 103 4.07 -5.80 11.64
C ASP A 103 5.44 -6.02 10.98
N ALA A 104 6.39 -6.48 11.79
CA ALA A 104 7.75 -6.78 11.32
C ALA A 104 7.79 -7.87 10.25
N ARG A 105 6.77 -8.76 10.18
CA ARG A 105 6.69 -9.80 9.14
C ARG A 105 6.37 -9.20 7.77
N ARG A 106 5.57 -8.12 7.73
CA ARG A 106 5.18 -7.42 6.50
C ARG A 106 5.98 -6.16 6.23
N GLY A 107 6.94 -5.81 7.09
CA GLY A 107 7.72 -4.58 6.95
C GLY A 107 6.84 -3.33 7.07
N ARG A 108 5.83 -3.35 7.95
CA ARG A 108 4.87 -2.25 8.09
C ARG A 108 4.72 -1.79 9.53
N VAL A 109 4.42 -0.52 9.68
CA VAL A 109 4.11 0.11 10.96
C VAL A 109 2.86 0.97 10.84
N VAL A 110 2.09 1.10 11.91
CA VAL A 110 1.06 2.12 12.03
C VAL A 110 1.60 3.21 12.93
N ILE A 111 1.59 4.45 12.46
CA ILE A 111 2.11 5.61 13.21
C ILE A 111 0.98 6.62 13.31
N ASP A 112 0.76 7.10 14.54
CA ASP A 112 0.01 8.32 14.80
C ASP A 112 0.98 9.49 14.65
N HIS A 113 1.07 10.04 13.44
CA HIS A 113 2.08 11.03 13.10
C HIS A 113 1.54 12.45 13.25
N GLU A 114 2.43 13.36 13.61
CA GLU A 114 2.21 14.79 13.59
C GLU A 114 2.17 15.29 12.13
N GLU A 115 2.02 16.60 11.94
CA GLU A 115 2.07 17.16 10.58
C GLU A 115 3.42 16.87 9.92
N ILE A 116 3.37 16.34 8.70
CA ILE A 116 4.53 16.10 7.84
C ILE A 116 4.55 17.24 6.83
N GLU A 117 5.39 18.25 7.09
CA GLU A 117 5.43 19.47 6.29
C GLU A 117 5.64 19.16 4.80
N GLY A 118 4.78 19.74 3.95
CA GLY A 118 4.85 19.55 2.49
C GLY A 118 4.35 18.19 1.98
N PHE A 119 3.93 17.28 2.86
CA PHE A 119 3.46 15.94 2.49
C PHE A 119 2.03 15.68 2.94
N MET A 120 1.75 15.74 4.25
CA MET A 120 0.41 15.46 4.78
C MET A 120 0.17 15.97 6.21
N GLY A 121 -1.10 16.24 6.55
CA GLY A 121 -1.49 16.65 7.90
C GLY A 121 -1.48 15.51 8.93
N ALA A 122 -1.47 15.84 10.22
CA ALA A 122 -1.42 14.87 11.31
C ALA A 122 -2.57 13.84 11.26
N MET A 123 -2.24 12.55 11.26
CA MET A 123 -3.22 11.45 11.29
C MET A 123 -2.58 10.12 11.72
N THR A 124 -3.41 9.11 11.98
CA THR A 124 -2.94 7.73 12.19
C THR A 124 -2.98 6.94 10.89
N MET A 125 -1.82 6.55 10.36
CA MET A 125 -1.69 5.86 9.07
C MET A 125 -0.68 4.71 9.10
N SER A 126 -0.85 3.74 8.19
CA SER A 126 0.09 2.63 8.00
C SER A 126 1.15 2.98 6.95
N PHE A 127 2.42 2.75 7.25
CA PHE A 127 3.55 2.95 6.36
C PHE A 127 4.31 1.64 6.11
N SER A 128 4.81 1.48 4.88
CA SER A 128 5.86 0.48 4.57
C SER A 128 7.20 1.00 5.06
N VAL A 129 8.10 0.11 5.51
CA VAL A 129 9.44 0.48 5.98
C VAL A 129 10.51 -0.33 5.27
N GLU A 130 11.51 0.38 4.75
CA GLU A 130 12.62 -0.19 3.99
C GLU A 130 13.96 0.41 4.46
N PRO A 131 14.95 -0.41 4.84
CA PRO A 131 14.85 -1.84 5.15
C PRO A 131 13.91 -2.13 6.34
N ARG A 132 13.15 -3.23 6.26
CA ARG A 132 12.25 -3.71 7.34
C ARG A 132 12.99 -3.99 8.65
N GLU A 133 14.30 -4.16 8.59
CA GLU A 133 15.14 -4.40 9.76
C GLU A 133 15.12 -3.21 10.74
N GLN A 134 14.80 -2.00 10.28
CA GLN A 134 14.69 -0.80 11.13
C GLN A 134 13.55 -0.86 12.16
N ILE A 135 12.56 -1.72 11.94
CA ILE A 135 11.37 -1.80 12.80
C ILE A 135 11.37 -3.01 13.74
N ILE A 136 12.41 -3.86 13.67
CA ILE A 136 12.48 -5.10 14.46
C ILE A 136 12.51 -4.80 15.96
N ASP A 137 13.22 -3.75 16.36
CA ASP A 137 13.42 -3.37 17.76
C ASP A 137 12.48 -2.26 18.23
N LEU A 138 11.60 -1.76 17.36
CA LEU A 138 10.65 -0.71 17.72
C LEU A 138 9.45 -1.28 18.46
N SER A 139 9.06 -0.61 19.55
CA SER A 139 7.93 -1.02 20.37
C SER A 139 6.73 -0.09 20.18
N PRO A 140 5.49 -0.62 20.08
CA PRO A 140 4.29 0.22 20.12
C PRO A 140 4.29 1.13 21.37
N GLY A 141 3.92 2.38 21.17
CA GLY A 141 3.97 3.46 22.16
C GLY A 141 5.23 4.32 22.10
N ALA A 142 6.26 3.91 21.37
CA ALA A 142 7.48 4.70 21.18
C ALA A 142 7.21 5.97 20.36
N LYS A 143 7.82 7.08 20.77
CA LYS A 143 7.96 8.24 19.88
C LYS A 143 9.04 7.93 18.85
N VAL A 144 8.76 8.19 17.59
CA VAL A 144 9.66 7.89 16.47
C VAL A 144 9.79 9.11 15.57
N ARG A 145 10.98 9.29 15.02
CA ARG A 145 11.26 10.18 13.90
C ARG A 145 11.52 9.34 12.67
N PHE A 146 10.95 9.73 11.53
CA PHE A 146 11.06 8.96 10.31
C PHE A 146 11.17 9.86 9.07
N ALA A 147 11.71 9.31 7.99
CA ALA A 147 11.81 9.95 6.69
C ALA A 147 11.10 9.10 5.63
N ILE A 148 10.20 9.71 4.87
CA ILE A 148 9.44 9.10 3.78
C ILE A 148 10.10 9.46 2.45
N ASP A 149 10.36 8.45 1.63
CA ASP A 149 10.62 8.64 0.21
C ASP A 149 9.28 8.64 -0.53
N PRO A 150 8.88 9.76 -1.15
CA PRO A 150 7.59 9.87 -1.84
C PRO A 150 7.52 9.00 -3.10
N ASP A 151 8.65 8.71 -3.74
CA ASP A 151 8.71 7.87 -4.94
C ASP A 151 8.59 6.39 -4.55
N ALA A 152 9.31 5.97 -3.49
CA ALA A 152 9.17 4.62 -2.95
C ALA A 152 7.89 4.41 -2.13
N ARG A 153 7.19 5.51 -1.76
CA ARG A 153 6.02 5.52 -0.87
C ARG A 153 6.27 4.72 0.41
N ALA A 154 7.47 4.83 0.94
CA ALA A 154 7.98 4.04 2.06
C ALA A 154 8.81 4.89 3.02
N ILE A 155 8.81 4.52 4.29
CA ILE A 155 9.75 5.04 5.28
C ILE A 155 11.10 4.41 5.00
N VAL A 156 12.07 5.24 4.62
CA VAL A 156 13.45 4.83 4.33
C VAL A 156 14.38 4.99 5.54
N SER A 157 13.97 5.79 6.52
CA SER A 157 14.67 5.93 7.79
C SER A 157 13.68 6.04 8.94
N ILE A 158 13.85 5.27 10.01
CA ILE A 158 13.07 5.40 11.25
C ILE A 158 13.94 5.10 12.47
N ALA A 159 13.79 5.92 13.50
CA ALA A 159 14.43 5.74 14.79
C ALA A 159 13.51 6.20 15.91
N GLU A 160 13.67 5.63 17.10
CA GLU A 160 13.03 6.19 18.29
C GLU A 160 13.55 7.60 18.55
N ASP A 161 12.65 8.56 18.73
CA ASP A 161 12.96 9.93 19.12
C ASP A 161 13.31 9.89 20.62
N SER A 162 14.52 9.40 20.89
CA SER A 162 15.11 9.42 22.23
C SER A 162 15.44 10.86 22.56
N ALA A 163 14.55 11.52 23.29
CA ALA A 163 14.92 12.74 24.00
C ALA A 163 16.03 12.41 25.00
N GLU A 164 17.24 12.90 24.75
CA GLU A 164 18.29 13.05 25.77
C GLU A 164 17.82 13.93 26.93
#